data_AF-A0A7X6FSN0-F1
#
_entry.id   AF-A0A7X6FSN0-F1
#
_cell.length_a   1.000
_cell.length_b   1.000
_cell.length_c   1.000
_cell.angle_alpha   90.00
_cell.angle_beta   90.00
_cell.angle_gamma   90.00
#
_symmetry.space_group_name_H-M   'P 1'
#
loop_
_entity.id
_entity.type
_entity.pdbx_description
1 polymer ?
#
loop_
_entity_poly.entity_id
_entity_poly.type
_entity_poly.pdbx_seq_one_letter_code
_entity_poly.pdbx_strand_id
1 'polypeptide(L)'
;MIEKRPVSNLIGHLILIVGIIIVAFPIYYTFVASTMTSTQIIRPPISLLPGDHFVENYGEAIFGGVERVVGVSLERLLWNSFVVAMAIAVGKIIISFMSAFAIVFFVFHYACSSSG
;
A
#
# COMPACT_ATOMS: atom_id res chain seq x y z
N MET A 1 -25.05 21.66 -15.37
CA MET A 1 -24.83 21.41 -16.82
C MET A 1 -23.47 20.76 -17.01
N ILE A 2 -23.41 19.52 -17.49
CA ILE A 2 -22.16 18.90 -17.94
C ILE A 2 -21.90 19.44 -19.35
N GLU A 3 -20.99 20.40 -19.47
CA GLU A 3 -20.47 20.77 -20.79
C GLU A 3 -19.71 19.56 -21.32
N LYS A 4 -20.29 18.87 -22.31
CA LYS A 4 -19.62 17.80 -23.05
C LYS A 4 -18.49 18.42 -23.87
N ARG A 5 -17.34 18.69 -23.24
CA ARG A 5 -16.10 19.06 -23.91
C ARG A 5 -15.30 17.78 -24.17
N PRO A 6 -15.51 17.09 -25.31
CA PRO A 6 -14.97 15.74 -25.54
C PRO A 6 -13.44 15.69 -25.44
N VAL A 7 -12.77 16.76 -25.87
CA VAL A 7 -11.31 16.89 -25.81
C VAL A 7 -10.80 16.98 -24.37
N SER A 8 -11.43 17.78 -23.52
CA SER A 8 -11.03 17.92 -22.11
C SER A 8 -11.22 16.61 -21.34
N ASN A 9 -12.28 15.86 -21.64
CA ASN A 9 -12.53 14.57 -21.01
C ASN A 9 -11.51 13.51 -21.46
N LEU A 10 -11.15 13.48 -22.75
CA LEU A 10 -10.12 12.58 -23.28
C LEU A 10 -8.75 12.86 -22.67
N ILE A 11 -8.36 14.13 -22.56
CA ILE A 11 -7.10 14.53 -21.92
C ILE A 11 -7.09 14.10 -20.45
N GLY A 12 -8.19 14.29 -19.72
CA GLY A 12 -8.32 13.82 -18.34
C GLY A 12 -8.11 12.31 -18.21
N HIS A 13 -8.71 11.51 -19.09
CA HIS A 13 -8.52 10.05 -19.10
C HIS A 13 -7.08 9.66 -19.43
N LEU A 14 -6.44 10.31 -20.41
CA LEU A 14 -5.05 10.04 -20.76
C LEU A 14 -4.10 10.34 -19.59
N ILE A 15 -4.29 11.46 -18.89
CA ILE A 15 -3.48 11.83 -17.72
C ILE A 15 -3.66 10.80 -16.60
N LEU A 16 -4.90 10.37 -16.34
CA LEU A 16 -5.17 9.34 -15.34
C LEU A 16 -4.54 8.00 -15.70
N ILE A 17 -4.62 7.57 -16.96
CA ILE A 17 -4.01 6.33 -17.44
C ILE A 17 -2.48 6.40 -17.30
N VAL A 18 -1.86 7.50 -17.71
CA VAL A 18 -0.41 7.69 -17.57
C VAL A 18 -0.01 7.68 -16.09
N GLY A 19 -0.78 8.35 -15.23
CA GLY A 19 -0.55 8.34 -13.79
C GLY A 19 -0.62 6.92 -13.21
N ILE A 20 -1.61 6.12 -13.60
CA ILE A 20 -1.74 4.72 -13.19
C ILE A 20 -0.54 3.91 -13.67
N ILE A 21 -0.11 4.06 -14.93
CA ILE A 21 1.04 3.32 -15.46
C ILE A 21 2.31 3.61 -14.66
N ILE A 22 2.59 4.88 -14.37
CA ILE A 22 3.79 5.29 -13.60
C ILE A 22 3.78 4.69 -12.19
N VAL A 23 2.63 4.70 -11.51
CA VAL A 23 2.49 4.19 -10.14
C VAL A 23 2.46 2.65 -10.11
N ALA A 24 1.86 2.00 -11.10
CA ALA A 24 1.72 0.55 -11.17
C ALA A 24 3.00 -0.14 -11.67
N PHE A 25 3.81 0.53 -12.49
CA PHE A 25 5.05 -0.02 -13.03
C PHE A 25 6.01 -0.60 -11.96
N PRO A 26 6.34 0.10 -10.85
CA PRO A 26 7.20 -0.49 -9.82
C PRO A 26 6.58 -1.72 -9.14
N ILE A 27 5.26 -1.75 -8.98
CA ILE A 27 4.54 -2.91 -8.41
C ILE A 27 4.60 -4.10 -9.38
N TYR A 28 4.45 -3.85 -10.68
CA TYR A 28 4.62 -4.87 -11.70
C TYR A 28 6.05 -5.42 -11.72
N TYR A 29 7.05 -4.53 -11.60
CA TYR A 29 8.46 -4.92 -11.56
C TYR A 29 8.78 -5.82 -10.36
N THR A 30 8.28 -5.49 -9.15
CA THR A 30 8.49 -6.34 -7.97
C THR A 30 7.77 -7.69 -8.09
N PHE A 31 6.60 -7.72 -8.74
CA PHE A 31 5.87 -8.96 -9.02
C PHE A 31 6.60 -9.88 -10.01
N VAL A 32 7.16 -9.32 -11.09
CA VAL A 32 7.99 -10.09 -12.03
C VAL A 32 9.24 -10.59 -11.31
N ALA A 33 9.88 -9.75 -10.48
CA ALA A 33 11.04 -10.15 -9.69
C ALA A 33 10.74 -11.25 -8.67
N SER A 34 9.57 -11.27 -8.02
CA SER A 34 9.18 -12.34 -7.09
C SER A 34 8.96 -13.70 -7.76
N THR A 35 8.87 -13.72 -9.08
CA THR A 35 8.72 -14.94 -9.89
C THR A 35 10.07 -15.55 -10.30
N MET A 36 11.17 -14.80 -10.15
CA MET A 36 12.50 -15.21 -10.59
C MET A 36 13.32 -15.85 -9.47
N THR A 37 14.37 -16.60 -9.82
CA THR A 37 15.26 -17.23 -8.84
C THR A 37 16.24 -16.23 -8.23
N SER A 38 16.64 -16.42 -6.97
CA SER A 38 17.59 -15.54 -6.27
C SER A 38 18.93 -15.37 -7.00
N THR A 39 19.34 -16.35 -7.82
CA THR A 39 20.56 -16.30 -8.64
C THR A 39 20.42 -15.42 -9.88
N GLN A 40 19.19 -15.25 -10.43
CA GLN A 40 18.89 -14.34 -11.53
C GLN A 40 18.77 -12.88 -11.08
N ILE A 41 18.35 -12.63 -9.84
CA ILE A 41 18.29 -11.27 -9.27
C ILE A 41 19.69 -10.65 -9.15
N ILE A 42 20.71 -11.47 -8.85
CA ILE A 42 22.10 -11.02 -8.64
C ILE A 42 22.85 -10.81 -9.97
N ARG A 43 22.37 -11.37 -11.08
CA ARG A 43 23.01 -11.27 -12.41
C ARG A 43 22.05 -10.64 -13.43
N PRO A 44 22.00 -9.30 -13.54
CA PRO A 44 21.23 -8.62 -14.58
C PRO A 44 21.73 -9.03 -15.98
N PRO A 45 20.85 -9.13 -17.00
CA PRO A 45 19.57 -8.43 -17.12
C PRO A 45 18.35 -9.22 -16.61
N ILE A 46 17.51 -8.54 -15.83
CA ILE A 46 16.21 -9.06 -15.39
C ILE A 46 15.22 -8.93 -16.56
N SER A 47 14.64 -10.06 -17.00
CA SER A 47 13.60 -10.06 -18.03
C SER A 47 12.31 -9.44 -17.47
N LEU A 48 11.60 -8.66 -18.28
CA LEU A 48 10.29 -8.10 -17.92
C LEU A 48 9.15 -9.15 -18.03
N LEU A 49 9.47 -10.36 -18.48
CA LEU A 49 8.53 -11.48 -18.54
C LEU A 49 8.56 -12.26 -17.21
N PRO A 50 7.39 -12.72 -16.71
CA PRO A 50 7.34 -13.61 -15.55
C PRO A 50 8.12 -14.90 -15.84
N GLY A 51 8.96 -15.31 -14.89
CA GLY A 51 9.76 -16.53 -15.00
C GLY A 51 8.95 -17.83 -14.78
N ASP A 52 9.57 -18.97 -15.08
CA ASP A 52 8.92 -20.30 -14.99
C ASP A 52 8.78 -20.85 -13.54
N HIS A 53 9.38 -20.18 -12.55
CA HIS A 53 9.47 -20.65 -11.15
C HIS A 53 8.39 -20.10 -10.22
N PHE A 54 7.25 -19.64 -10.76
CA PHE A 54 6.17 -19.05 -9.97
C PHE A 54 5.63 -20.02 -8.90
N VAL A 55 5.44 -21.29 -9.24
CA VAL A 55 4.79 -22.24 -8.33
C VAL A 55 5.76 -22.71 -7.24
N GLU A 56 7.03 -22.97 -7.56
CA GLU A 56 8.03 -23.34 -6.56
C GLU A 56 8.30 -22.19 -5.57
N ASN A 57 8.46 -20.96 -6.04
CA ASN A 57 8.75 -19.82 -5.16
C ASN A 57 7.60 -19.51 -4.18
N TYR A 58 6.35 -19.55 -4.64
CA TYR A 58 5.20 -19.33 -3.78
C TYR A 58 4.96 -20.50 -2.82
N GLY A 59 5.16 -21.74 -3.29
CA GLY A 59 5.12 -22.93 -2.44
C GLY A 59 6.17 -22.89 -1.34
N GLU A 60 7.41 -22.54 -1.68
CA GLU A 60 8.48 -22.40 -0.69
C GLU A 60 8.18 -21.22 0.25
N ALA A 61 7.76 -20.06 -0.26
CA ALA A 61 7.45 -18.90 0.57
C ALA A 61 6.35 -19.18 1.62
N ILE A 62 5.32 -19.94 1.24
CA ILE A 62 4.19 -20.28 2.12
C ILE A 62 4.53 -21.41 3.09
N PHE A 63 5.29 -22.44 2.66
CA PHE A 63 5.47 -23.68 3.43
C PHE A 63 6.86 -23.86 4.09
N GLY A 64 7.88 -23.03 3.83
CA GLY A 64 9.15 -23.17 4.58
C GLY A 64 10.38 -22.32 4.20
N GLY A 65 10.38 -21.61 3.07
CA GLY A 65 11.52 -20.83 2.57
C GLY A 65 11.81 -19.57 3.37
N VAL A 66 10.78 -18.87 3.85
CA VAL A 66 10.95 -17.61 4.60
C VAL A 66 11.54 -17.86 5.99
N GLU A 67 11.18 -18.98 6.62
CA GLU A 67 11.74 -19.38 7.91
C GLU A 67 13.26 -19.60 7.82
N ARG A 68 13.75 -20.08 6.67
CA ARG A 68 15.17 -20.35 6.41
C ARG A 68 16.01 -19.08 6.17
N VAL A 69 15.39 -18.00 5.72
CA VAL A 69 16.07 -16.72 5.41
C VAL A 69 16.03 -15.74 6.59
N VAL A 70 14.92 -15.69 7.34
CA VAL A 70 14.69 -14.67 8.39
C VAL A 70 14.63 -15.28 9.79
N GLY A 71 14.59 -16.61 9.92
CA GLY A 71 14.49 -17.30 11.21
C GLY A 71 13.11 -17.19 11.86
N VAL A 72 12.12 -16.63 11.16
CA VAL A 72 10.74 -16.43 11.63
C VAL A 72 9.78 -16.87 10.52
N SER A 73 8.74 -17.62 10.88
CA SER A 73 7.74 -18.08 9.92
C SER A 73 6.95 -16.90 9.31
N LEU A 74 6.67 -16.99 8.00
CA LEU A 74 5.95 -15.94 7.23
C LEU A 74 4.60 -15.60 7.86
N GLU A 75 3.87 -16.61 8.31
CA GLU A 75 2.61 -16.49 9.06
C GLU A 75 2.73 -15.58 10.29
N ARG A 76 3.81 -15.68 11.08
CA ARG A 76 4.03 -14.83 12.26
C ARG A 76 4.34 -13.39 11.88
N LEU A 77 5.12 -13.19 10.82
CA LEU A 77 5.40 -11.87 10.26
C LEU A 77 4.10 -11.18 9.82
N LEU A 78 3.28 -11.87 9.02
CA LEU A 78 2.00 -11.35 8.55
C LEU A 78 1.03 -11.09 9.70
N TRP A 79 0.95 -11.99 10.68
CA TRP A 79 0.07 -11.84 11.83
C TRP A 79 0.47 -10.65 12.71
N ASN A 80 1.77 -10.46 12.97
CA ASN A 80 2.25 -9.32 13.76
C ASN A 80 1.91 -8.00 13.05
N SER A 81 2.25 -7.86 11.77
CA SER A 81 1.93 -6.66 11.00
C SER A 81 0.42 -6.40 10.92
N PHE A 82 -0.39 -7.46 10.79
CA PHE A 82 -1.84 -7.35 10.79
C PHE A 82 -2.37 -6.80 12.12
N VAL A 83 -1.93 -7.37 13.25
CA VAL A 83 -2.35 -6.93 14.58
C VAL A 83 -1.96 -5.47 14.82
N VAL A 84 -0.72 -5.10 14.50
CA VAL A 84 -0.24 -3.71 14.66
C VAL A 84 -1.01 -2.74 13.77
N ALA A 85 -1.21 -3.07 12.49
CA ALA A 85 -1.95 -2.24 11.56
C ALA A 85 -3.41 -2.04 12.01
N MET A 86 -4.08 -3.11 12.44
CA MET A 86 -5.44 -3.07 12.96
C MET A 86 -5.55 -2.23 14.24
N ALA A 87 -4.63 -2.41 15.18
CA ALA A 87 -4.60 -1.65 16.42
C ALA A 87 -4.44 -0.14 16.15
N ILE A 88 -3.53 0.25 15.24
CA ILE A 88 -3.33 1.66 14.87
C ILE A 88 -4.56 2.20 14.13
N ALA A 89 -5.12 1.44 13.18
CA ALA A 89 -6.29 1.87 12.42
C ALA A 89 -7.49 2.13 13.34
N VAL A 90 -7.82 1.18 14.23
CA VAL A 90 -8.90 1.32 15.21
C VAL A 90 -8.62 2.46 16.20
N GLY A 91 -7.39 2.56 16.70
CA GLY A 91 -6.99 3.66 17.57
C GLY A 91 -7.18 5.04 16.92
N LYS A 92 -6.74 5.20 15.66
CA LYS A 92 -6.94 6.44 14.89
C LYS A 92 -8.43 6.75 14.69
N ILE A 93 -9.25 5.75 14.42
CA ILE A 93 -10.69 5.90 14.26
C ILE A 93 -11.30 6.42 15.56
N ILE A 94 -11.03 5.77 16.70
CA ILE A 94 -11.58 6.18 18.01
C ILE A 94 -11.16 7.61 18.37
N ILE A 95 -9.88 7.95 18.23
CA ILE A 95 -9.37 9.29 18.54
C ILE A 95 -10.00 10.34 17.61
N SER A 96 -10.10 10.05 16.31
CA SER A 96 -10.73 10.94 15.33
C SER A 96 -12.21 11.17 15.63
N PHE A 97 -12.95 10.12 15.98
CA PHE A 97 -14.36 10.22 16.33
C PHE A 97 -14.57 11.00 17.62
N MET A 98 -13.79 10.72 18.66
CA MET A 98 -13.85 11.43 19.93
C MET A 98 -13.53 12.92 19.76
N SER A 99 -12.50 13.24 18.96
CA SER A 99 -12.11 14.62 18.65
C SER A 99 -13.20 15.36 17.88
N ALA A 100 -13.76 14.74 16.84
CA ALA A 100 -14.85 15.33 16.07
C ALA A 100 -16.11 15.57 16.93
N PHE A 101 -16.48 14.60 17.77
CA PHE A 101 -17.58 14.74 18.72
C PHE A 101 -17.31 15.89 19.69
N ALA A 102 -16.09 16.00 20.20
CA ALA A 102 -15.76 17.03 21.17
C ALA A 102 -15.87 18.44 20.60
N ILE A 103 -15.41 18.66 19.36
CA ILE A 103 -15.45 19.95 18.68
C ILE A 103 -16.89 20.35 18.32
N VAL A 104 -17.72 19.40 17.89
CA VAL A 104 -19.10 19.69 17.46
C VAL A 104 -20.03 19.98 18.63
N PHE A 105 -19.87 19.26 19.75
CA PHE A 105 -20.81 19.33 20.88
C PHE A 105 -20.31 20.17 22.07
N PHE A 106 -19.00 20.36 22.25
CA PHE A 106 -18.47 21.22 23.32
C PHE A 106 -17.99 22.56 22.79
N VAL A 107 -18.57 23.64 23.31
CA VAL A 107 -18.10 25.00 23.08
C VAL A 107 -16.88 25.25 23.97
N PHE A 108 -15.69 25.28 23.37
CA PHE A 108 -14.46 25.63 24.09
C PHE A 108 -14.40 27.14 24.33
N HIS A 109 -14.63 27.57 25.57
CA HIS A 109 -14.68 28.99 25.97
C HIS A 109 -13.31 29.71 25.99
N TYR A 110 -12.20 28.99 25.83
CA TYR A 110 -10.84 29.52 26.05
C TYR A 110 -10.31 30.48 24.95
N ALA A 111 -11.13 30.86 23.96
CA ALA A 111 -10.68 31.68 22.83
C ALA A 111 -10.81 33.21 23.06
N CYS A 112 -11.32 33.70 24.20
CA CYS A 112 -11.43 35.14 24.42
C CYS A 112 -11.17 35.56 25.88
N SER A 113 -9.90 35.66 26.26
CA SER A 113 -9.44 36.51 27.37
C SER A 113 -8.03 37.04 27.05
N SER A 114 -7.96 37.83 25.97
CA SER A 114 -6.79 38.68 25.66
C SER A 114 -7.21 39.76 24.66
N SER A 115 -7.92 40.76 25.16
CA SER A 115 -7.74 42.16 24.76
C SER A 115 -8.42 43.00 25.82
N GLY A 116 -7.65 43.87 26.47
CA GLY A 116 -8.18 45.01 27.20
C GLY A 116 -8.70 46.09 26.26
#